data_AF-A0AAW2GNN0-F1
#
_entry.id   AF-A0AAW2GNN0-F1
#
_cell.length_a   1.000
_cell.length_b   1.000
_cell.length_c   1.000
_cell.angle_alpha   90.00
_cell.angle_beta   90.00
_cell.angle_gamma   90.00
#
_symmetry.space_group_name_H-M   'P 1'
#
loop_
_entity.id
_entity.type
_entity.pdbx_description
1 polymer ?
#
loop_
_entity_poly.entity_id
_entity_poly.type
_entity_poly.pdbx_seq_one_letter_code
_entity_poly.pdbx_strand_id
1 'polypeptide(L)'
;MENMIQTEYDLHSTDDSLHVASKCWERLINAAVKTGYREGILDGADSVLQEGFDIGYKDGFETAFALGRYKGLVAASTSASKHPTDVAAALDKTRRGACWICDMESQNKAGTSQNAPFSEILNEQRAHSAEVISRLREYFKPLLKKSGIEIN
;
A
#
# COMPACT_ATOMS: atom_id res chain seq x y z
N MET A 1 62.21 22.77 -47.50
CA MET A 1 62.54 22.54 -46.09
C MET A 1 61.32 22.96 -45.27
N GLU A 2 60.22 22.21 -45.38
CA GLU A 2 58.88 22.64 -44.91
C GLU A 2 58.02 21.52 -44.30
N ASN A 3 58.62 20.39 -43.90
CA ASN A 3 57.86 19.22 -43.41
C ASN A 3 58.13 18.84 -41.94
N MET A 4 58.64 19.76 -41.11
CA MET A 4 58.92 19.45 -39.69
C MET A 4 58.13 20.28 -38.66
N ILE A 5 57.39 21.31 -39.07
CA ILE A 5 56.66 22.19 -38.14
C ILE A 5 55.17 21.82 -38.05
N GLN A 6 54.60 21.16 -39.07
CA GLN A 6 53.18 20.82 -39.09
C GLN A 6 52.80 19.70 -38.10
N THR A 7 53.74 18.82 -37.76
CA THR A 7 53.46 17.61 -36.94
C THR A 7 53.34 17.91 -35.44
N GLU A 8 54.05 18.94 -34.95
CA GLU A 8 54.13 19.25 -33.52
C GLU A 8 52.90 20.04 -33.02
N TYR A 9 52.31 20.87 -33.89
CA TYR A 9 51.09 21.63 -33.59
C TYR A 9 49.82 20.75 -33.60
N ASP A 10 49.76 19.75 -34.49
CA ASP A 10 48.64 18.79 -34.59
C ASP A 10 48.62 17.78 -33.42
N LEU A 11 49.79 17.37 -32.91
CA LEU A 11 49.91 16.46 -31.77
C LEU A 11 49.46 17.11 -30.46
N HIS A 12 49.85 18.37 -30.20
CA HIS A 12 49.43 19.10 -29.00
C HIS A 12 47.93 19.45 -29.00
N SER A 13 47.38 19.84 -30.17
CA SER A 13 45.94 20.15 -30.28
C SER A 13 45.04 18.92 -30.14
N THR A 14 45.53 17.74 -30.52
CA THR A 14 44.77 16.48 -30.41
C THR A 14 44.75 15.98 -28.97
N ASP A 15 45.83 16.14 -28.22
CA ASP A 15 45.91 15.77 -26.80
C ASP A 15 44.95 16.60 -25.92
N ASP A 16 44.90 17.91 -26.14
CA ASP A 16 43.95 18.79 -25.46
C ASP A 16 42.48 18.43 -25.79
N SER A 17 42.20 18.08 -27.05
CA SER A 17 40.87 17.63 -27.49
C SER A 17 40.47 16.31 -26.82
N LEU A 18 41.38 15.33 -26.74
CA LEU A 18 41.16 14.06 -26.06
C LEU A 18 40.96 14.24 -24.55
N HIS A 19 41.71 15.14 -23.91
CA HIS A 19 41.56 15.46 -22.50
C HIS A 19 40.21 16.13 -22.20
N VAL A 20 39.76 17.06 -23.05
CA VAL A 20 38.42 17.67 -22.95
C VAL A 20 37.34 16.61 -23.14
N ALA A 21 37.48 15.74 -24.15
CA ALA A 21 36.54 14.65 -24.40
C ALA A 21 36.43 13.69 -23.21
N SER A 22 37.56 13.33 -22.59
CA SER A 22 37.61 12.49 -21.38
C SER A 22 36.85 13.12 -20.22
N LYS A 23 37.10 14.40 -19.91
CA LYS A 23 36.38 15.12 -18.86
C LYS A 23 34.89 15.26 -19.13
N CYS A 24 34.51 15.51 -20.39
CA CYS A 24 33.11 15.53 -20.80
C CYS A 24 32.45 14.16 -20.58
N TRP A 25 33.12 13.08 -20.96
CA TRP A 25 32.66 11.72 -20.73
C TRP A 25 32.50 11.42 -19.24
N GLU A 26 33.50 11.71 -18.41
CA GLU A 26 33.43 11.53 -16.97
C GLU A 26 32.26 12.30 -16.34
N ARG A 27 32.01 13.54 -16.76
CA ARG A 27 30.88 14.34 -16.28
C ARG A 27 29.54 13.71 -16.68
N LEU A 28 29.42 13.25 -17.93
CA LEU A 28 28.21 12.58 -18.42
C LEU A 28 27.95 11.29 -17.65
N ILE A 29 28.97 10.45 -17.47
CA ILE A 29 28.85 9.20 -16.72
C ILE A 29 28.51 9.46 -15.25
N ASN A 30 29.17 10.43 -14.60
CA ASN A 30 28.86 10.79 -13.22
C ASN A 30 27.42 11.31 -13.06
N ALA A 31 26.92 12.08 -14.02
CA ALA A 31 25.53 12.53 -14.03
C ALA A 31 24.58 11.33 -14.20
N ALA A 32 24.85 10.45 -15.17
CA ALA A 32 24.04 9.27 -15.43
C ALA A 32 23.96 8.33 -14.21
N VAL A 33 25.09 8.08 -13.54
CA VAL A 33 25.15 7.25 -12.32
C VAL A 33 24.32 7.84 -11.19
N LYS A 34 24.45 9.15 -10.93
CA LYS A 34 23.69 9.82 -9.86
C LYS A 34 22.19 9.83 -10.15
N THR A 35 21.82 10.11 -11.40
CA THR A 35 20.42 10.10 -11.83
C THR A 35 19.85 8.69 -11.73
N GLY A 36 20.52 7.69 -12.30
CA GLY A 36 20.06 6.30 -12.26
C GLY A 36 19.94 5.75 -10.84
N TYR A 37 20.87 6.10 -9.94
CA TYR A 37 20.76 5.73 -8.54
C TYR A 37 19.54 6.36 -7.86
N ARG A 38 19.32 7.67 -8.06
CA ARG A 38 18.17 8.37 -7.47
C ARG A 38 16.85 7.83 -8.02
N GLU A 39 16.76 7.63 -9.33
CA GLU A 39 15.57 7.08 -9.98
C GLU A 39 15.30 5.65 -9.51
N GLY A 40 16.32 4.79 -9.43
CA GLY A 40 16.15 3.42 -8.94
C GLY A 40 15.67 3.35 -7.48
N ILE A 41 16.13 4.25 -6.61
CA ILE A 41 15.63 4.33 -5.22
C ILE A 41 14.16 4.77 -5.19
N LEU A 42 13.78 5.75 -6.01
CA LEU A 42 12.40 6.23 -6.08
C LEU A 42 11.47 5.15 -6.65
N ASP A 43 11.85 4.54 -7.76
CA ASP A 43 11.08 3.47 -8.42
C ASP A 43 10.90 2.26 -7.49
N GLY A 44 11.96 1.86 -6.77
CA GLY A 44 11.87 0.80 -5.76
C GLY A 44 10.92 1.16 -4.62
N ALA A 45 10.97 2.41 -4.12
CA ALA A 45 10.07 2.86 -3.06
C ALA A 45 8.60 2.90 -3.52
N ASP A 46 8.35 3.42 -4.72
CA ASP A 46 7.01 3.48 -5.33
C ASP A 46 6.46 2.09 -5.60
N SER A 47 7.30 1.15 -6.09
CA SER A 47 6.90 -0.24 -6.32
C SER A 47 6.45 -0.93 -5.03
N VAL A 48 7.21 -0.79 -3.94
CA VAL A 48 6.84 -1.40 -2.64
C VAL A 48 5.58 -0.73 -2.07
N LEU A 49 5.45 0.59 -2.22
CA LEU A 49 4.26 1.32 -1.79
C LEU A 49 3.01 0.86 -2.55
N GLN A 50 3.12 0.70 -3.87
CA GLN A 50 2.02 0.24 -4.71
C GLN A 50 1.62 -1.20 -4.38
N GLU A 51 2.57 -2.10 -4.16
CA GLU A 51 2.28 -3.47 -3.72
C GLU A 51 1.51 -3.48 -2.39
N GLY A 52 1.96 -2.70 -1.41
CA GLY A 52 1.26 -2.55 -0.13
C GLY A 52 -0.14 -1.94 -0.28
N PHE A 53 -0.30 -0.95 -1.16
CA PHE A 53 -1.59 -0.35 -1.47
C PHE A 53 -2.55 -1.36 -2.12
N ASP A 54 -2.08 -2.12 -3.12
CA ASP A 54 -2.91 -3.08 -3.84
C ASP A 54 -3.44 -4.18 -2.91
N ILE A 55 -2.57 -4.69 -2.03
CA ILE A 55 -2.95 -5.64 -0.97
C ILE A 55 -4.01 -5.02 -0.06
N GLY A 56 -3.74 -3.83 0.47
CA GLY A 56 -4.65 -3.15 1.39
C GLY A 56 -5.99 -2.79 0.75
N TYR A 57 -5.99 -2.36 -0.51
CA TYR A 57 -7.18 -2.03 -1.27
C TYR A 57 -8.05 -3.26 -1.48
N LYS A 58 -7.47 -4.38 -1.91
CA LYS A 58 -8.20 -5.64 -2.12
C LYS A 58 -8.85 -6.12 -0.81
N ASP A 59 -8.05 -6.30 0.24
CA ASP A 59 -8.51 -6.85 1.52
C ASP A 59 -9.52 -5.91 2.20
N GLY A 60 -9.24 -4.59 2.14
CA GLY A 60 -10.10 -3.55 2.68
C GLY A 60 -11.42 -3.45 1.94
N PHE A 61 -11.42 -3.55 0.61
CA PHE A 61 -12.63 -3.54 -0.21
C PHE A 61 -13.51 -4.75 0.08
N GLU A 62 -12.95 -5.96 0.08
CA GLU A 62 -13.69 -7.20 0.37
C GLU A 62 -14.37 -7.12 1.75
N THR A 63 -13.64 -6.65 2.76
CA THR A 63 -14.16 -6.48 4.11
C THR A 63 -15.24 -5.40 4.19
N ALA A 64 -14.95 -4.20 3.68
CA ALA A 64 -15.86 -3.06 3.75
C ALA A 64 -17.15 -3.31 2.94
N PHE A 65 -17.06 -4.01 1.82
CA PHE A 65 -18.22 -4.40 1.02
C PHE A 65 -19.12 -5.36 1.80
N ALA A 66 -18.56 -6.39 2.44
CA ALA A 66 -19.32 -7.31 3.28
C ALA A 66 -20.00 -6.59 4.47
N LEU A 67 -19.26 -5.72 5.16
CA LEU A 67 -19.80 -4.87 6.23
C LEU A 67 -20.95 -3.97 5.73
N GLY A 68 -20.77 -3.36 4.55
CA GLY A 68 -21.77 -2.53 3.89
C GLY A 68 -23.07 -3.28 3.60
N ARG A 69 -22.98 -4.55 3.15
CA ARG A 69 -24.16 -5.40 2.95
C ARG A 69 -24.94 -5.59 4.25
N TYR A 70 -24.28 -5.97 5.34
CA TYR A 70 -24.95 -6.14 6.63
C TYR A 70 -25.56 -4.84 7.15
N LYS A 71 -24.87 -3.70 6.99
CA LYS A 71 -25.41 -2.39 7.33
C LYS A 71 -26.65 -2.04 6.51
N GLY A 72 -26.63 -2.35 5.21
CA GLY A 72 -27.77 -2.18 4.32
C GLY A 72 -28.97 -3.02 4.72
N LEU A 73 -28.76 -4.28 5.13
CA LEU A 73 -29.84 -5.14 5.64
C LEU A 73 -30.50 -4.57 6.88
N VAL A 74 -29.71 -4.05 7.82
CA VAL A 74 -30.25 -3.40 9.02
C VAL A 74 -31.07 -2.17 8.65
N ALA A 75 -30.56 -1.34 7.74
CA ALA A 75 -31.27 -0.16 7.27
C ALA A 75 -32.59 -0.49 6.53
N ALA A 76 -32.62 -1.60 5.78
CA ALA A 76 -33.80 -2.06 5.07
C ALA A 76 -34.81 -2.82 5.98
N SER A 77 -34.37 -3.28 7.15
CA SER A 77 -35.20 -4.01 8.09
C SER A 77 -36.10 -3.04 8.85
N THR A 78 -37.42 -3.21 8.75
CA THR A 78 -38.43 -2.36 9.42
C THR A 78 -38.51 -2.56 10.94
N SER A 79 -37.82 -3.56 11.50
CA SER A 79 -37.81 -3.81 12.92
C SER A 79 -36.71 -2.98 13.61
N ALA A 80 -37.08 -2.11 14.54
CA ALA A 80 -36.18 -1.43 15.47
C ALA A 80 -35.61 -2.40 16.51
N SER A 81 -34.99 -3.48 16.04
CA SER A 81 -34.40 -4.50 16.89
C SER A 81 -33.10 -3.97 17.46
N LYS A 82 -33.00 -3.93 18.80
CA LYS A 82 -31.73 -3.64 19.46
C LYS A 82 -30.74 -4.76 19.15
N HIS A 83 -29.72 -4.45 18.37
CA HIS A 83 -28.62 -5.37 18.09
C HIS A 83 -27.72 -5.53 19.33
N PRO A 84 -27.07 -6.69 19.50
CA PRO A 84 -25.98 -6.83 20.46
C PRO A 84 -24.92 -5.72 20.27
N THR A 85 -24.29 -5.29 21.37
CA THR A 85 -23.36 -4.15 21.37
C THR A 85 -22.19 -4.33 20.40
N ASP A 86 -21.65 -5.54 20.31
CA ASP A 86 -20.57 -5.93 19.39
C ASP A 86 -21.01 -5.82 17.92
N VAL A 87 -22.22 -6.30 17.59
CA VAL A 87 -22.80 -6.19 16.25
C VAL A 87 -23.06 -4.72 15.89
N ALA A 88 -23.64 -3.95 16.81
CA ALA A 88 -23.90 -2.53 16.59
C ALA A 88 -22.61 -1.74 16.35
N ALA A 89 -21.55 -2.01 17.14
CA ALA A 89 -20.25 -1.37 16.98
C ALA A 89 -19.61 -1.67 15.61
N ALA A 90 -19.68 -2.92 15.15
CA ALA A 90 -19.18 -3.31 13.83
C ALA A 90 -19.93 -2.59 12.68
N LEU A 91 -21.25 -2.40 12.82
CA LEU A 91 -22.08 -1.73 11.82
C LEU A 91 -22.00 -0.19 11.84
N ASP A 92 -21.65 0.40 12.98
CA ASP A 92 -21.42 1.84 13.06
C ASP A 92 -20.16 2.25 12.27
N LYS A 93 -19.07 1.48 12.44
CA LYS A 93 -17.74 1.79 11.91
C LYS A 93 -17.39 1.08 10.60
N THR A 94 -18.39 0.65 9.81
CA THR A 94 -18.18 -0.06 8.52
C THR A 94 -17.17 0.59 7.57
N ARG A 95 -17.11 1.93 7.52
CA ARG A 95 -16.14 2.69 6.70
C ARG A 95 -14.67 2.42 7.06
N ARG A 96 -14.39 1.90 8.25
CA ARG A 96 -13.04 1.54 8.71
C ARG A 96 -12.68 0.09 8.37
N GLY A 97 -13.58 -0.67 7.74
CA GLY A 97 -13.25 -2.02 7.25
C GLY A 97 -12.81 -2.99 8.34
N ALA A 98 -13.38 -2.93 9.55
CA ALA A 98 -12.92 -3.69 10.72
C ALA A 98 -11.40 -3.54 10.92
N CYS A 99 -10.93 -2.30 11.08
CA CYS A 99 -9.53 -1.96 11.22
C CYS A 99 -8.98 -2.39 12.60
N TRP A 100 -8.09 -3.37 12.60
CA TRP A 100 -7.45 -3.92 13.80
C TRP A 100 -6.60 -2.86 14.51
N ILE A 101 -5.80 -2.09 13.78
CA ILE A 101 -4.98 -1.00 14.36
C ILE A 101 -5.86 0.01 15.09
N CYS A 102 -7.00 0.37 14.49
CA CYS A 102 -7.95 1.32 15.07
C CYS A 102 -8.54 0.80 16.39
N ASP A 103 -8.78 -0.52 16.47
CA ASP A 103 -9.23 -1.17 17.69
C ASP A 103 -8.11 -1.22 18.74
N MET A 104 -6.87 -1.52 18.33
CA MET A 104 -5.70 -1.48 19.22
C MET A 104 -5.42 -0.09 19.80
N GLU A 105 -5.55 0.96 18.97
CA GLU A 105 -5.43 2.36 19.38
C GLU A 105 -6.51 2.74 20.38
N SER A 106 -7.77 2.33 20.14
CA SER A 106 -8.87 2.60 21.07
C SER A 106 -8.68 1.95 22.44
N GLN A 107 -7.90 0.86 22.50
CA GLN A 107 -7.54 0.16 23.73
C GLN A 107 -6.25 0.68 24.38
N ASN A 108 -5.66 1.79 23.90
CA ASN A 108 -4.37 2.34 24.35
C ASN A 108 -3.20 1.35 24.25
N LYS A 109 -3.24 0.42 23.29
CA LYS A 109 -2.20 -0.58 23.03
C LYS A 109 -1.40 -0.29 21.74
N ALA A 110 -1.42 0.97 21.29
CA ALA A 110 -0.83 1.39 20.02
C ALA A 110 0.67 1.07 19.87
N GLY A 111 1.41 1.02 20.99
CA GLY A 111 2.86 0.79 21.02
C GLY A 111 3.31 -0.58 20.48
N THR A 112 2.43 -1.57 20.42
CA THR A 112 2.79 -2.93 19.94
C THR A 112 2.97 -2.99 18.41
N SER A 113 2.32 -2.10 17.65
CA SER A 113 2.32 -2.15 16.18
C SER A 113 3.50 -1.45 15.50
N GLN A 114 4.20 -0.54 16.19
CA GLN A 114 5.18 0.36 15.56
C GLN A 114 6.47 -0.35 15.10
N ASN A 115 6.76 -1.53 15.65
CA ASN A 115 7.96 -2.30 15.34
C ASN A 115 7.65 -3.70 14.75
N ALA A 116 6.37 -4.02 14.55
CA ALA A 116 5.98 -5.30 13.99
C ALA A 116 6.23 -5.32 12.47
N PRO A 117 6.64 -6.45 11.89
CA PRO A 117 6.77 -6.58 10.45
C PRO A 117 5.41 -6.43 9.76
N PHE A 118 5.40 -5.85 8.56
CA PHE A 118 4.17 -5.61 7.78
C PHE A 118 3.31 -6.87 7.61
N SER A 119 3.95 -8.03 7.42
CA SER A 119 3.25 -9.32 7.28
C SER A 119 2.47 -9.73 8.53
N GLU A 120 2.98 -9.41 9.72
CA GLU A 120 2.29 -9.69 10.99
C GLU A 120 1.06 -8.78 11.12
N ILE A 121 1.22 -7.48 10.90
CA ILE A 121 0.11 -6.51 10.91
C ILE A 121 -0.97 -6.89 9.90
N LEU A 122 -0.58 -7.32 8.70
CA LEU A 122 -1.50 -7.76 7.66
C LEU A 122 -2.27 -9.02 8.08
N ASN A 123 -1.60 -9.98 8.71
CA ASN A 123 -2.24 -11.21 9.20
C ASN A 123 -3.22 -10.91 10.35
N GLU A 124 -2.85 -10.05 11.30
CA GLU A 124 -3.73 -9.61 12.38
C GLU A 124 -4.96 -8.88 11.84
N GLN A 125 -4.77 -7.98 10.87
CA GLN A 125 -5.87 -7.29 10.20
C GLN A 125 -6.83 -8.28 9.52
N ARG A 126 -6.31 -9.28 8.80
CA ARG A 126 -7.12 -10.32 8.13
C ARG A 126 -7.86 -11.22 9.12
N ALA A 127 -7.19 -11.63 10.19
CA ALA A 127 -7.80 -12.45 11.23
C ALA A 127 -8.95 -11.71 11.92
N HIS A 128 -8.70 -10.46 12.31
CA HIS A 128 -9.69 -9.61 12.96
C HIS A 128 -10.89 -9.30 12.04
N SER A 129 -10.65 -8.95 10.77
CA SER A 129 -11.75 -8.70 9.84
C SER A 129 -12.58 -9.96 9.58
N ALA A 130 -11.95 -11.13 9.43
CA ALA A 130 -12.63 -12.40 9.27
C ALA A 130 -13.49 -12.76 10.50
N GLU A 131 -12.99 -12.51 11.71
CA GLU A 131 -13.73 -12.72 12.96
C GLU A 131 -14.99 -11.84 13.01
N VAL A 132 -14.84 -10.53 12.73
CA VAL A 132 -15.97 -9.58 12.71
C VAL A 132 -17.01 -9.99 11.67
N ILE A 133 -16.59 -10.36 10.45
CA ILE A 133 -17.50 -10.80 9.39
C ILE A 133 -18.19 -12.12 9.76
N SER A 134 -17.47 -13.08 10.34
CA SER A 134 -18.05 -14.35 10.78
C SER A 134 -19.12 -14.12 11.85
N ARG A 135 -18.82 -13.26 12.83
CA ARG A 135 -19.74 -12.88 13.90
C ARG A 135 -21.04 -12.26 13.36
N LEU A 136 -20.92 -11.35 12.38
CA LEU A 136 -22.07 -10.75 11.70
C LEU A 136 -22.86 -11.80 10.92
N ARG A 137 -22.17 -12.67 10.16
CA ARG A 137 -22.79 -13.75 9.40
C ARG A 137 -23.63 -14.66 10.30
N GLU A 138 -23.08 -15.12 11.42
CA GLU A 138 -23.79 -15.97 12.37
C GLU A 138 -25.02 -15.28 12.96
N TYR A 139 -24.90 -13.99 13.30
CA TYR A 139 -26.01 -13.21 13.83
C TYR A 139 -27.16 -13.02 12.81
N PHE A 140 -26.82 -12.69 11.56
CA PHE A 140 -27.82 -12.43 10.52
C PHE A 140 -28.36 -13.70 9.84
N LYS A 141 -27.64 -14.83 9.85
CA LYS A 141 -28.06 -16.10 9.25
C LYS A 141 -29.49 -16.53 9.64
N PRO A 142 -29.90 -16.58 10.92
CA PRO A 142 -31.27 -16.94 11.27
C PRO A 142 -32.30 -15.88 10.87
N LEU A 143 -31.93 -14.59 10.83
CA LEU A 143 -32.82 -13.51 10.43
C LEU A 143 -33.14 -13.59 8.94
N LEU A 144 -32.12 -13.82 8.13
CA LEU A 144 -32.23 -13.96 6.68
C LEU A 144 -33.05 -15.18 6.28
N LYS A 145 -32.84 -16.31 6.95
CA LYS A 145 -33.64 -17.53 6.74
C LYS A 145 -35.13 -17.30 7.04
N LYS A 146 -35.47 -16.51 8.06
CA LYS A 146 -36.86 -16.15 8.36
C LYS A 146 -37.48 -15.24 7.30
N SER A 147 -36.67 -14.39 6.67
CA SER A 147 -37.11 -13.45 5.63
C SER A 147 -37.04 -14.01 4.21
N GLY A 148 -36.56 -15.24 4.02
CA GLY A 148 -36.40 -15.87 2.69
C GLY A 148 -35.32 -15.23 1.81
N ILE A 149 -34.35 -14.51 2.41
CA ILE A 149 -33.27 -13.83 1.68
C ILE A 149 -32.00 -14.67 1.79
N GLU A 150 -31.40 -15.04 0.66
CA GLU A 150 -30.07 -15.66 0.63
C GLU A 150 -29.00 -14.62 0.29
N ILE A 151 -27.94 -14.59 1.11
CA ILE A 151 -26.78 -13.71 0.93
C ILE A 151 -25.61 -14.60 0.57
N ASN A 152 -25.30 -14.66 -0.73
CA ASN A 152 -24.09 -15.29 -1.26
C ASN A 152 -22.85 -14.51 -0.82
#